data_AF-A0A7J3KG69-F1
#
_entry.id   AF-A0A7J3KG69-F1
#
_cell.length_a   1.000
_cell.length_b   1.000
_cell.length_c   1.000
_cell.angle_alpha   90.00
_cell.angle_beta   90.00
_cell.angle_gamma   90.00
#
_symmetry.space_group_name_H-M   'P 1'
#
loop_
_entity.id
_entity.type
_entity.pdbx_description
1 polymer ?
#
loop_
_entity_poly.entity_id
_entity_poly.type
_entity_poly.pdbx_seq_one_letter_code
_entity_poly.pdbx_strand_id
1 'polypeptide(L)'
;MGFCDYIVSVDEYFVGVERKTPSDFANSVIDNRVFNQAYMLSIIFPRSYILIEGFMFEAQAFSNFPRRAYIGALVSLSLKTAPHGQRGSVSIISVETKSDVITFLELLNKQLEEKDFTNL
;
A
#
# COMPACT_ATOMS: atom_id res chain seq x y z
N MET A 1 0.62 -6.35 -17.56
CA MET A 1 1.29 -5.78 -16.38
C MET A 1 0.20 -5.57 -15.34
N GLY A 2 0.27 -6.24 -14.19
CA GLY A 2 -0.78 -6.18 -13.16
C GLY A 2 -0.84 -4.81 -12.48
N PHE A 3 -2.00 -4.43 -11.96
CA PHE A 3 -2.23 -3.15 -11.27
C PHE A 3 -1.67 -3.13 -9.84
N CYS A 4 -1.57 -4.32 -9.23
CA CYS A 4 -1.02 -4.60 -7.90
C CYS A 4 -0.69 -6.10 -7.79
N ASP A 5 -0.05 -6.51 -6.70
CA ASP A 5 0.36 -7.90 -6.46
C ASP A 5 -0.81 -8.79 -6.02
N TYR A 6 -1.74 -8.26 -5.21
CA TYR A 6 -2.91 -9.00 -4.73
C TYR A 6 -4.19 -8.17 -4.89
N ILE A 7 -5.30 -8.86 -5.13
CA ILE A 7 -6.65 -8.31 -5.07
C ILE A 7 -7.44 -9.18 -4.11
N VAL A 8 -7.95 -8.58 -3.04
CA VAL A 8 -8.90 -9.24 -2.13
C VAL A 8 -10.29 -8.82 -2.54
N SER A 9 -11.17 -9.79 -2.81
CA SER A 9 -12.52 -9.50 -3.31
C SER A 9 -13.55 -10.39 -2.63
N VAL A 10 -14.62 -9.75 -2.15
CA VAL A 10 -15.76 -10.37 -1.49
C VAL A 10 -17.00 -9.61 -1.95
N ASP A 11 -17.98 -10.30 -2.54
CA ASP A 11 -19.18 -9.71 -3.15
C ASP A 11 -18.84 -8.52 -4.08
N GLU A 12 -19.40 -7.33 -3.82
CA GLU A 12 -19.11 -6.09 -4.54
C GLU A 12 -17.81 -5.37 -4.12
N TYR A 13 -17.14 -5.84 -3.07
CA TYR A 13 -15.91 -5.23 -2.57
C TYR A 13 -14.68 -5.83 -3.27
N PHE A 14 -13.77 -4.96 -3.69
CA PHE A 14 -12.49 -5.33 -4.26
C PHE A 14 -11.42 -4.33 -3.79
N VAL A 15 -10.36 -4.85 -3.17
CA VAL A 15 -9.29 -4.08 -2.54
C VAL A 15 -7.96 -4.51 -3.14
N GLY A 16 -7.24 -3.56 -3.74
CA GLY A 16 -5.91 -3.79 -4.30
C GLY A 16 -4.82 -3.68 -3.23
N VAL A 17 -3.84 -4.57 -3.26
CA VAL A 17 -2.68 -4.57 -2.36
C VAL A 17 -1.39 -4.69 -3.18
N GLU A 18 -0.58 -3.65 -3.16
CA GLU A 18 0.77 -3.61 -3.73
C GLU A 18 1.78 -3.95 -2.62
N ARG A 19 2.53 -5.04 -2.75
CA ARG A 19 3.55 -5.45 -1.78
C ARG A 19 4.91 -4.86 -2.15
N LYS A 20 5.66 -4.38 -1.16
CA LYS A 20 7.04 -3.91 -1.34
C LYS A 20 7.94 -4.34 -0.20
N THR A 21 9.20 -4.60 -0.50
CA THR A 21 10.23 -4.59 0.54
C THR A 21 10.59 -3.15 0.91
N PRO A 22 11.18 -2.90 2.09
CA PRO A 22 11.74 -1.60 2.46
C PRO A 22 12.68 -1.01 1.40
N SER A 23 13.55 -1.83 0.80
CA SER A 23 14.46 -1.40 -0.27
C SER A 23 13.71 -1.04 -1.55
N ASP A 24 12.70 -1.83 -1.94
CA ASP A 24 11.89 -1.51 -3.12
C ASP A 24 11.10 -0.22 -2.92
N PHE A 25 10.56 -0.01 -1.71
CA PHE A 25 9.88 1.23 -1.36
C PHE A 25 10.83 2.41 -1.47
N ALA A 26 12.00 2.36 -0.82
CA ALA A 26 13.01 3.42 -0.89
C ALA A 26 13.42 3.75 -2.34
N ASN A 27 13.78 2.74 -3.13
CA ASN A 27 14.15 2.91 -4.53
C ASN A 27 12.98 3.49 -5.35
N SER A 28 11.76 3.02 -5.11
CA SER A 28 10.57 3.55 -5.81
C SER A 28 10.19 4.97 -5.42
N VAL A 29 10.60 5.46 -4.24
CA VAL A 29 10.50 6.88 -3.88
C VAL A 29 11.54 7.69 -4.65
N ILE A 30 12.79 7.23 -4.70
CA ILE A 30 13.88 7.89 -5.44
C ILE A 30 13.49 8.04 -6.92
N ASP A 31 12.94 6.98 -7.51
CA ASP A 31 12.54 6.95 -8.92
C ASP A 31 11.13 7.51 -9.17
N ASN A 32 10.45 8.06 -8.16
CA ASN A 32 9.05 8.50 -8.18
C ASN A 32 7.99 7.43 -8.57
N ARG A 33 8.40 6.18 -8.78
CA ARG A 33 7.53 5.07 -9.21
C ARG A 33 6.39 4.79 -8.22
N VAL A 34 6.63 4.92 -6.91
CA VAL A 34 5.60 4.66 -5.90
C VAL A 34 4.40 5.60 -6.01
N PHE A 35 4.62 6.84 -6.45
CA PHE A 35 3.54 7.82 -6.59
C PHE A 35 2.65 7.48 -7.79
N ASN A 36 3.25 6.98 -8.88
CA ASN A 36 2.49 6.49 -10.04
C ASN A 36 1.70 5.23 -9.67
N GLN A 37 2.27 4.34 -8.88
CA GLN A 37 1.57 3.15 -8.38
C GLN A 37 0.38 3.52 -7.49
N ALA A 38 0.58 4.43 -6.53
CA ALA A 38 -0.51 4.96 -5.71
C ALA A 38 -1.60 5.66 -6.54
N TYR A 39 -1.20 6.45 -7.54
CA TYR A 39 -2.14 7.05 -8.48
C TYR A 39 -2.99 6.00 -9.20
N MET A 40 -2.36 4.97 -9.77
CA MET A 40 -3.07 3.88 -10.45
C MET A 40 -3.99 3.11 -9.51
N LEU A 41 -3.54 2.80 -8.30
CA LEU A 41 -4.37 2.17 -7.27
C LEU A 41 -5.62 3.01 -6.97
N SER A 42 -5.47 4.33 -6.77
CA SER A 42 -6.58 5.24 -6.48
C SER A 42 -7.55 5.44 -7.65
N ILE A 43 -7.13 5.23 -8.89
CA ILE A 43 -8.02 5.23 -10.06
C ILE A 43 -8.93 3.99 -10.03
N ILE A 44 -8.36 2.84 -9.66
CA ILE A 44 -8.97 1.53 -9.91
C ILE A 44 -9.79 1.06 -8.71
N PHE A 45 -9.30 1.26 -7.50
CA PHE A 45 -9.87 0.71 -6.29
C PHE A 45 -10.45 1.83 -5.41
N PRO A 46 -11.65 1.66 -4.82
CA PRO A 46 -12.17 2.59 -3.82
C PRO A 46 -11.30 2.64 -2.55
N ARG A 47 -10.66 1.51 -2.21
CA ARG A 47 -9.69 1.37 -1.11
C ARG A 47 -8.56 0.44 -1.55
N SER A 48 -7.33 0.78 -1.18
CA SER A 48 -6.15 0.00 -1.55
C SER A 48 -5.02 0.18 -0.55
N TYR A 49 -4.03 -0.70 -0.62
CA TYR A 49 -2.87 -0.70 0.26
C TYR A 49 -1.55 -0.76 -0.51
N ILE A 50 -0.57 0.00 -0.03
CA ILE A 50 0.85 -0.31 -0.24
C ILE A 50 1.33 -0.99 1.04
N LEU A 51 1.59 -2.28 0.97
CA LEU A 51 2.01 -3.12 2.09
C LEU A 51 3.53 -3.31 2.06
N ILE A 52 4.22 -2.72 3.02
CA ILE A 52 5.67 -2.81 3.16
C ILE A 52 6.01 -4.01 4.06
N GLU A 53 6.65 -5.04 3.52
CA GLU A 53 7.11 -6.21 4.26
C GLU A 53 8.58 -6.08 4.65
N GLY A 54 8.83 -5.92 5.95
CA GLY A 54 10.15 -5.87 6.56
C GLY A 54 10.36 -4.61 7.39
N PHE A 55 11.54 -4.51 8.00
CA PHE A 55 11.90 -3.38 8.85
C PHE A 55 12.45 -2.21 8.02
N MET A 56 11.76 -1.07 8.03
CA MET A 56 12.24 0.15 7.36
C MET A 56 13.57 0.71 7.90
N PHE A 57 13.97 0.30 9.11
CA PHE A 57 15.30 0.60 9.65
C PHE A 57 16.41 -0.04 8.81
N GLU A 58 16.19 -1.25 8.32
CA GLU A 58 17.16 -1.96 7.49
C GLU A 58 17.36 -1.23 6.16
N ALA A 59 16.28 -0.81 5.49
CA ALA A 59 16.41 -0.02 4.27
C ALA A 59 17.18 1.29 4.47
N GLN A 60 16.94 2.02 5.56
CA GLN A 60 17.68 3.25 5.87
C GLN A 60 19.18 2.99 6.06
N ALA A 61 19.54 1.85 6.65
CA ALA A 61 20.93 1.44 6.85
C ALA A 61 21.62 1.00 5.53
N PHE A 62 20.91 0.30 4.64
CA PHE A 62 21.51 -0.25 3.42
C PHE A 62 21.52 0.69 2.21
N SER A 63 20.59 1.65 2.12
CA SER A 63 20.38 2.46 0.91
C SER A 63 20.79 3.94 1.02
N ASN A 64 21.33 4.37 2.16
CA ASN A 64 21.51 5.80 2.48
C ASN A 64 20.25 6.65 2.25
N PHE A 65 19.07 6.02 2.27
CA PHE A 65 17.81 6.67 1.98
C PHE A 65 17.46 7.64 3.12
N PRO A 66 17.44 8.97 2.87
CA PRO A 66 17.32 9.93 3.95
C PRO A 66 15.98 9.79 4.68
N ARG A 67 16.00 9.75 6.01
CA ARG A 67 14.77 9.69 6.83
C ARG A 67 13.75 10.77 6.47
N ARG A 68 14.22 11.97 6.10
CA ARG A 68 13.37 13.07 5.62
C ARG A 68 12.64 12.72 4.32
N ALA A 69 13.32 12.06 3.38
CA ALA A 69 12.72 11.62 2.12
C ALA A 69 11.67 10.53 2.37
N TYR A 70 11.95 9.58 3.28
CA TYR A 70 10.98 8.58 3.72
C TYR A 70 9.70 9.22 4.27
N ILE A 71 9.83 10.10 5.27
CA ILE A 71 8.69 10.78 5.91
C ILE A 71 7.93 11.63 4.88
N GLY A 72 8.64 12.36 4.02
CA GLY A 72 8.03 13.16 2.97
C GLY A 72 7.22 12.34 1.98
N ALA A 73 7.70 11.15 1.61
CA ALA A 73 6.97 10.21 0.76
C ALA A 73 5.70 9.72 1.44
N LEU A 74 5.76 9.31 2.72
CA LEU A 74 4.57 8.88 3.47
C LEU A 74 3.50 9.97 3.53
N VAL A 75 3.89 11.21 3.87
CA VAL A 75 2.98 12.36 3.90
C VAL A 75 2.40 12.65 2.53
N SER A 76 3.22 12.61 1.48
CA SER A 76 2.72 12.85 0.12
C SER A 76 1.74 11.76 -0.32
N LEU A 77 2.00 10.50 0.00
CA LEU A 77 1.16 9.37 -0.39
C LEU A 77 -0.16 9.37 0.39
N SER A 78 -0.16 9.77 1.67
CA SER A 78 -1.38 9.83 2.48
C SER A 78 -2.36 10.92 2.05
N LEU A 79 -1.89 11.93 1.30
CA LEU A 79 -2.70 13.06 0.84
C LEU A 79 -3.14 12.93 -0.62
N LYS A 80 -2.50 12.06 -1.41
CA LYS A 80 -2.73 11.98 -2.84
C LYS A 80 -3.91 11.05 -3.16
N THR A 81 -4.80 11.54 -4.02
CA THR A 81 -5.85 10.75 -4.67
C THR A 81 -5.91 11.12 -6.14
N ALA A 82 -6.33 10.20 -6.99
CA ALA A 82 -6.55 10.52 -8.40
C ALA A 82 -7.70 11.53 -8.56
N PRO A 83 -7.60 12.48 -9.51
CA PRO A 83 -8.67 13.44 -9.80
C PRO A 83 -9.86 12.81 -10.53
N HIS A 84 -9.70 11.60 -11.07
CA HIS A 84 -10.69 10.86 -11.84
C HIS A 84 -10.63 9.35 -11.48
N GLY A 85 -11.57 8.56 -11.99
CA GLY A 85 -11.70 7.14 -11.62
C GLY A 85 -12.45 6.96 -10.30
N GLN A 86 -12.10 5.92 -9.54
CA GLN A 86 -12.68 5.65 -8.22
C GLN A 86 -12.34 6.72 -7.18
N ARG A 87 -11.24 7.48 -7.39
CA ARG A 87 -10.71 8.45 -6.43
C ARG A 87 -10.49 7.85 -5.04
N GLY A 88 -10.10 6.57 -5.01
CA GLY A 88 -10.02 5.81 -3.78
C GLY A 88 -8.83 6.19 -2.93
N SER A 89 -8.88 5.76 -1.67
CA SER A 89 -7.78 5.95 -0.73
C SER A 89 -6.71 4.87 -0.90
N VAL A 90 -5.46 5.28 -0.70
CA VAL A 90 -4.30 4.39 -0.64
C VAL A 90 -3.71 4.47 0.76
N SER A 91 -3.82 3.40 1.54
CA SER A 91 -3.22 3.30 2.87
C SER A 91 -1.85 2.64 2.78
N ILE A 92 -0.90 3.10 3.59
CA ILE A 92 0.45 2.52 3.65
C ILE A 92 0.55 1.81 4.97
N ILE A 93 0.81 0.50 4.93
CA ILE A 93 0.92 -0.34 6.12
C ILE A 93 2.26 -1.06 6.07
N SER A 94 2.88 -1.25 7.22
CA SER A 94 4.10 -2.06 7.35
C SER A 94 3.82 -3.29 8.19
N VAL A 95 4.36 -4.43 7.74
CA VAL A 95 4.36 -5.71 8.44
C VAL A 95 5.77 -6.27 8.41
N GLU A 96 6.12 -7.18 9.32
CA GLU A 96 7.52 -7.54 9.54
C GLU A 96 7.95 -8.74 8.67
N THR A 97 7.07 -9.73 8.55
CA THR A 97 7.41 -11.01 7.92
C THR A 97 6.45 -11.38 6.80
N LYS A 98 6.86 -12.33 5.97
CA LYS A 98 5.99 -12.95 4.97
C LYS A 98 4.75 -13.60 5.61
N SER A 99 4.87 -14.13 6.82
CA SER A 99 3.72 -14.68 7.55
C SER A 99 2.71 -13.58 7.86
N ASP A 100 3.17 -12.39 8.24
CA ASP A 100 2.31 -11.26 8.54
C ASP A 100 1.61 -10.72 7.29
N VAL A 101 2.22 -10.83 6.10
CA VAL A 101 1.53 -10.53 4.84
C VAL A 101 0.35 -11.47 4.62
N ILE A 102 0.52 -12.77 4.89
CA ILE A 102 -0.58 -13.74 4.77
C ILE A 102 -1.67 -13.40 5.78
N THR A 103 -1.30 -13.19 7.05
CA THR A 103 -2.23 -12.78 8.11
C THR A 103 -2.97 -11.50 7.75
N PHE A 104 -2.29 -10.50 7.17
CA PHE A 104 -2.90 -9.26 6.72
C PHE A 104 -3.98 -9.52 5.65
N LEU A 105 -3.68 -10.35 4.65
CA LEU A 105 -4.63 -10.67 3.57
C LEU A 105 -5.82 -11.48 4.10
N GLU A 106 -5.60 -12.43 5.02
CA GLU A 106 -6.66 -13.21 5.67
C GLU A 106 -7.60 -12.32 6.49
N LEU A 107 -7.04 -11.42 7.32
CA LEU A 107 -7.83 -10.50 8.13
C LEU A 107 -8.56 -9.47 7.28
N LEU A 108 -7.94 -8.98 6.21
CA LEU A 108 -8.59 -8.09 5.26
C LEU A 108 -9.79 -8.79 4.60
N ASN A 109 -9.62 -10.04 4.15
CA ASN A 109 -10.73 -10.83 3.59
C ASN A 109 -11.86 -11.00 4.60
N LYS A 110 -11.52 -11.39 5.84
CA LYS A 110 -12.49 -11.57 6.91
C LYS A 110 -13.28 -10.30 7.21
N GLN A 111 -12.60 -9.15 7.31
CA GLN A 111 -13.27 -7.86 7.52
C GLN A 111 -14.21 -7.49 6.38
N LEU A 112 -13.86 -7.85 5.14
CA LEU A 112 -14.72 -7.67 3.98
C LEU A 112 -15.98 -8.55 4.06
N GLU A 113 -15.83 -9.83 4.43
CA GLU A 113 -16.94 -10.78 4.64
C GLU A 113 -17.88 -10.33 5.77
N GLU A 114 -17.33 -9.84 6.87
CA GLU A 114 -18.10 -9.39 8.04
C GLU A 114 -18.73 -8.00 7.85
N LYS A 115 -18.37 -7.28 6.77
CA LYS A 115 -18.74 -5.88 6.52
C LYS A 115 -18.36 -4.93 7.66
N ASP A 116 -17.31 -5.27 8.41
CA ASP A 116 -16.84 -4.57 9.61
C ASP A 116 -15.98 -3.33 9.29
N PHE A 117 -16.51 -2.45 8.43
CA PHE A 117 -15.87 -1.19 8.03
C PHE A 117 -16.89 -0.09 7.68
N THR A 118 -18.18 -0.37 7.82
CA THR A 118 -19.27 0.60 7.62
C THR A 118 -19.80 1.20 8.91
N ASN A 119 -19.35 0.72 10.07
CA ASN A 119 -19.83 1.13 11.39
C ASN A 119 -18.72 1.91 12.11
N LEU A 120 -18.65 3.22 11.87
CA LEU A 120 -17.87 4.18 12.68
C LEU A 120 -18.81 5.12 13.42
#